data_AF-A0A528GW61-F1
#
_entry.id   AF-A0A528GW61-F1
#
_cell.length_a   1.000
_cell.length_b   1.000
_cell.length_c   1.000
_cell.angle_alpha   90.00
_cell.angle_beta   90.00
_cell.angle_gamma   90.00
#
_symmetry.space_group_name_H-M   'P 1'
#
loop_
_entity.id
_entity.type
_entity.pdbx_description
1 polymer ?
#
loop_
_entity_poly.entity_id
_entity_poly.type
_entity_poly.pdbx_seq_one_letter_code
_entity_poly.pdbx_strand_id
1 'polypeptide(L)'
;EALHASSGTDPRSAVLGILSLIVWALTIIVTIKYVAFVLRADNEGEGGTLSLMALARKAYPAGSGIILAIGLCGAALFFGDAIITPAISVLSAVEGLSVVTPAFDPYVVPITLVILAVLFAVQRFGTGRVASVFGPVTGL
;
A
#
# COMPACT_ATOMS: atom_id res chain seq x y z
N GLU A 1 -1.67 -29.49 12.96
CA GLU A 1 -0.51 -29.87 13.80
C GLU A 1 0.02 -28.77 14.72
N ALA A 2 -0.16 -27.48 14.44
CA ALA A 2 0.26 -26.39 15.35
C ALA A 2 -0.50 -26.35 16.71
N LEU A 3 -1.67 -26.99 16.82
CA LEU A 3 -2.42 -27.10 18.08
C LEU A 3 -1.83 -28.13 19.07
N HIS A 4 -0.97 -29.05 18.63
CA HIS A 4 -0.38 -30.08 19.51
C HIS A 4 0.91 -29.64 20.21
N ALA A 5 1.50 -28.50 19.85
CA ALA A 5 2.71 -27.98 20.49
C ALA A 5 2.43 -26.98 21.65
N SER A 6 1.16 -26.67 21.93
CA SER A 6 0.77 -25.58 22.84
C SER A 6 0.51 -26.01 24.29
N SER A 7 0.83 -27.25 24.69
CA SER A 7 0.51 -27.78 26.04
C SER A 7 1.35 -27.18 27.19
N GLY A 8 2.01 -26.03 26.98
CA GLY A 8 2.74 -25.29 28.02
C GLY A 8 3.07 -23.83 27.69
N THR A 9 2.41 -23.22 26.71
CA THR A 9 2.76 -21.89 26.17
C THR A 9 1.71 -20.85 26.58
N ASP A 10 2.13 -19.70 27.12
CA ASP A 10 1.24 -18.59 27.53
C ASP A 10 0.31 -18.20 26.35
N PRO A 11 -1.02 -18.15 26.53
CA PRO A 11 -1.97 -17.75 25.49
C PRO A 11 -1.57 -16.49 24.70
N ARG A 12 -0.92 -15.52 25.36
CA ARG A 12 -0.43 -14.30 24.70
C ARG A 12 0.65 -14.60 23.66
N SER A 13 1.60 -15.47 24.00
CA SER A 13 2.69 -15.85 23.09
C SER A 13 2.19 -16.70 21.92
N ALA A 14 1.15 -17.52 22.12
CA ALA A 14 0.49 -18.25 21.04
C ALA A 14 -0.19 -17.30 20.03
N VAL A 15 -0.92 -16.28 20.52
CA VAL A 15 -1.57 -15.27 19.67
C VAL A 15 -0.54 -14.47 18.87
N LEU A 16 0.53 -14.01 19.51
CA LEU A 16 1.62 -13.29 18.82
C LEU A 16 2.33 -14.17 17.80
N GLY A 17 2.52 -15.47 18.09
CA GLY A 17 3.08 -16.44 17.16
C GLY A 17 2.22 -16.62 15.90
N ILE A 18 0.90 -16.76 16.07
CA ILE A 18 -0.04 -16.88 14.95
C ILE A 18 -0.09 -15.59 14.13
N LEU A 19 -0.15 -14.42 14.77
CA LEU A 19 -0.14 -13.13 14.07
C LEU A 19 1.15 -12.94 13.26
N SER A 20 2.30 -13.28 13.84
CA SER A 20 3.60 -13.24 13.15
C SER A 20 3.63 -14.18 11.93
N LEU A 21 3.12 -15.40 12.07
CA LEU A 21 3.03 -16.36 10.95
C LEU A 21 2.14 -15.84 9.82
N ILE A 22 1.02 -15.19 10.14
CA ILE A 22 0.15 -14.57 9.14
C ILE A 22 0.89 -13.45 8.40
N VAL A 23 1.56 -12.55 9.14
CA VAL A 23 2.34 -11.45 8.56
C VAL A 23 3.44 -11.96 7.63
N TRP A 24 4.23 -12.95 8.08
CA TRP A 24 5.31 -13.52 7.27
C TRP A 24 4.80 -14.31 6.08
N ALA A 25 3.73 -15.09 6.23
CA ALA A 25 3.14 -15.85 5.13
C ALA A 25 2.62 -14.91 4.03
N LEU A 26 1.87 -13.86 4.40
CA LEU A 26 1.37 -12.87 3.45
C LEU A 26 2.52 -12.13 2.76
N THR A 27 3.53 -11.70 3.52
CA THR A 27 4.70 -11.00 2.98
C THR A 27 5.41 -11.85 1.93
N ILE A 28 5.69 -13.12 2.22
CA ILE A 28 6.37 -14.04 1.31
C ILE A 28 5.50 -14.30 0.06
N ILE A 29 4.22 -14.64 0.24
CA ILE A 29 3.33 -14.96 -0.87
C ILE A 29 3.15 -13.76 -1.81
N VAL A 30 2.89 -12.57 -1.26
CA VAL A 30 2.72 -11.35 -2.07
C VAL A 30 4.03 -11.00 -2.77
N THR A 31 5.16 -11.01 -2.07
CA THR A 31 6.48 -10.69 -2.66
C THR A 31 6.82 -11.63 -3.81
N ILE A 32 6.71 -12.95 -3.59
CA ILE A 32 7.01 -13.95 -4.62
C ILE A 32 6.06 -13.76 -5.81
N LYS A 33 4.76 -13.60 -5.58
CA LYS A 33 3.78 -13.40 -6.65
C LYS A 33 4.08 -12.12 -7.45
N TYR A 34 4.39 -11.02 -6.77
CA TYR A 34 4.69 -9.75 -7.42
C TYR A 34 5.98 -9.84 -8.25
N VAL A 35 7.06 -10.37 -7.68
CA VAL A 35 8.35 -10.52 -8.38
C VAL A 35 8.25 -11.51 -9.54
N ALA A 36 7.60 -12.66 -9.34
CA ALA A 36 7.53 -13.70 -10.35
C ALA A 36 6.56 -13.35 -11.50
N PHE A 37 5.49 -12.58 -11.24
CA PHE A 37 4.47 -12.29 -12.24
C PHE A 37 4.55 -10.85 -12.76
N VAL A 38 4.52 -9.86 -11.86
CA VAL A 38 4.44 -8.43 -12.24
C VAL A 38 5.74 -7.96 -12.86
N LEU A 39 6.91 -8.29 -12.28
CA LEU A 39 8.20 -7.90 -12.88
C LEU A 39 8.54 -8.67 -14.17
N ARG A 40 7.88 -9.81 -14.44
CA ARG A 40 8.02 -10.53 -15.72
C ARG A 40 7.05 -10.04 -16.79
N ALA A 41 5.97 -9.36 -16.40
CA ALA A 41 4.97 -8.80 -17.29
C ALA A 41 5.33 -7.36 -17.73
N ASP A 42 6.60 -7.16 -18.11
CA ASP A 42 7.09 -5.90 -18.66
C ASP A 42 6.88 -5.88 -20.17
N ASN A 43 6.28 -4.82 -20.70
CA ASN A 43 6.04 -4.63 -22.12
C ASN A 43 6.91 -3.47 -22.61
N GLU A 44 8.15 -3.79 -23.00
CA GLU A 44 9.10 -2.87 -23.66
C GLU A 44 9.26 -1.51 -22.94
N GLY A 45 9.19 -1.51 -21.60
CA GLY A 45 9.48 -0.32 -20.78
C GLY A 45 8.26 0.53 -20.38
N GLU A 46 7.03 0.13 -20.72
CA GLU A 46 5.83 0.69 -20.09
C GLU A 46 5.13 -0.38 -19.24
N GLY A 47 5.46 -0.43 -17.94
CA GLY A 47 4.96 -1.41 -16.97
C GLY A 47 3.70 -0.99 -16.20
N GLY A 48 2.82 -0.17 -16.78
CA GLY A 48 1.63 0.36 -16.13
C GLY A 48 0.36 -0.46 -16.42
N THR A 49 -0.61 -0.44 -15.50
CA THR A 49 -1.96 -0.98 -15.72
C THR A 49 -2.62 -0.40 -16.98
N LEU A 50 -2.28 0.86 -17.33
CA LEU A 50 -2.75 1.57 -18.53
C LEU A 50 -2.03 1.14 -19.82
N SER A 51 -0.74 0.80 -19.78
CA SER A 51 0.01 0.33 -20.95
C SER A 51 -0.35 -1.12 -21.29
N LEU A 52 -0.56 -1.97 -20.28
CA LEU A 52 -1.09 -3.33 -20.42
C LEU A 52 -2.51 -3.34 -21.02
N MET A 53 -3.35 -2.39 -20.64
CA MET A 53 -4.68 -2.21 -21.24
C MET A 53 -4.58 -1.81 -22.73
N ALA A 54 -3.66 -0.90 -23.08
CA ALA A 54 -3.44 -0.48 -24.46
C ALA A 54 -2.89 -1.63 -25.33
N LEU A 55 -1.99 -2.45 -24.79
CA LEU A 55 -1.44 -3.62 -25.48
C LEU A 55 -2.47 -4.73 -25.65
N ALA A 56 -3.23 -5.06 -24.59
CA ALA A 56 -4.28 -6.08 -24.65
C ALA A 56 -5.36 -5.73 -25.68
N ARG A 57 -5.69 -4.44 -25.81
CA ARG A 57 -6.61 -3.93 -26.83
C ARG A 57 -6.06 -4.06 -28.25
N LYS A 58 -4.73 -3.91 -28.43
CA LYS A 58 -4.05 -4.07 -29.72
C LYS A 58 -3.92 -5.54 -30.14
N ALA A 59 -3.72 -6.46 -29.20
CA ALA A 59 -3.58 -7.89 -29.46
C ALA A 59 -4.92 -8.62 -29.70
N TYR A 60 -6.04 -8.14 -29.13
CA TYR A 60 -7.36 -8.77 -29.25
C TYR A 60 -8.49 -7.77 -29.60
N PRO A 61 -8.64 -7.41 -30.89
CA PRO A 61 -9.62 -6.39 -31.32
C PRO A 61 -11.08 -6.82 -31.14
N ALA A 62 -11.38 -8.13 -31.16
CA ALA A 62 -12.74 -8.66 -31.02
C ALA A 62 -13.32 -8.55 -29.58
N GLY A 63 -12.48 -8.33 -28.57
CA GLY A 63 -12.86 -8.27 -27.14
C GLY A 63 -12.70 -6.88 -26.49
N SER A 64 -12.51 -5.83 -27.30
CA SER A 64 -12.07 -4.50 -26.84
C SER A 64 -12.94 -3.87 -25.74
N GLY A 65 -14.24 -4.17 -25.67
CA GLY A 65 -15.13 -3.61 -24.65
C GLY A 65 -14.87 -4.16 -23.24
N ILE A 66 -14.68 -5.48 -23.13
CA ILE A 66 -14.42 -6.16 -21.85
C ILE A 66 -13.02 -5.81 -21.33
N ILE A 67 -12.03 -5.77 -22.23
CA ILE A 67 -10.65 -5.37 -21.90
C ILE A 67 -10.63 -3.92 -21.38
N LEU A 68 -11.42 -3.03 -21.98
CA LEU A 68 -11.54 -1.65 -21.53
C LEU A 68 -12.22 -1.53 -20.16
N ALA A 69 -13.28 -2.30 -19.92
CA ALA A 69 -13.96 -2.33 -18.63
C ALA A 69 -13.03 -2.85 -17.51
N ILE A 70 -12.28 -3.92 -17.76
CA ILE A 70 -11.31 -4.48 -16.80
C ILE A 70 -10.15 -3.50 -16.55
N GLY A 71 -9.61 -2.89 -17.60
CA GLY A 71 -8.55 -1.90 -17.48
C GLY A 71 -8.98 -0.65 -16.72
N LEU A 72 -10.18 -0.12 -16.99
CA LEU A 72 -10.75 1.01 -16.27
C LEU A 72 -11.02 0.68 -14.80
N CYS A 73 -11.54 -0.54 -14.53
CA CYS A 73 -11.74 -1.03 -13.18
C CYS A 73 -10.40 -1.14 -12.41
N GLY A 74 -9.37 -1.71 -13.03
CA GLY A 74 -8.03 -1.80 -12.45
C GLY A 74 -7.41 -0.43 -12.19
N ALA A 75 -7.55 0.51 -13.11
CA ALA A 75 -7.08 1.89 -12.94
C ALA A 75 -7.82 2.60 -11.80
N ALA A 76 -9.14 2.42 -11.66
CA ALA A 76 -9.92 2.99 -10.58
C ALA A 76 -9.52 2.42 -9.20
N LEU A 77 -9.31 1.11 -9.10
CA LEU A 77 -8.83 0.47 -7.88
C LEU A 77 -7.43 0.96 -7.48
N PHE A 78 -6.52 1.08 -8.46
CA PHE A 78 -5.18 1.62 -8.23
C PHE A 78 -5.22 3.08 -7.77
N PHE A 79 -6.07 3.90 -8.38
CA PHE A 79 -6.24 5.29 -7.97
C PHE A 79 -6.84 5.42 -6.56
N GLY A 80 -7.76 4.52 -6.21
CA GLY A 80 -8.29 4.39 -4.85
C GLY A 80 -7.20 4.09 -3.84
N ASP A 81 -6.36 3.06 -4.09
CA ASP A 81 -5.27 2.68 -3.20
C ASP A 81 -4.21 3.78 -3.04
N ALA A 82 -3.91 4.49 -4.13
CA ALA A 82 -3.01 5.64 -4.14
C ALA A 82 -3.49 6.82 -3.28
N ILE A 83 -4.81 6.99 -3.13
CA ILE A 83 -5.40 8.03 -2.26
C ILE A 83 -5.53 7.54 -0.82
N ILE A 84 -5.88 6.26 -0.61
CA ILE A 84 -6.15 5.70 0.72
C ILE A 84 -4.87 5.57 1.54
N THR A 85 -3.77 5.11 0.94
CA THR A 85 -2.54 4.81 1.69
C THR A 85 -1.94 6.03 2.41
N PRO A 86 -1.77 7.20 1.77
CA PRO A 86 -1.29 8.40 2.47
C PRO A 86 -2.24 8.85 3.58
N ALA A 87 -3.55 8.75 3.37
CA ALA A 87 -4.55 9.15 4.34
C ALA A 87 -4.51 8.26 5.59
N ILE A 88 -4.52 6.94 5.41
CA ILE A 88 -4.49 5.97 6.51
C ILE A 88 -3.16 6.01 7.26
N SER A 89 -2.04 6.14 6.54
CA SER A 89 -0.72 6.20 7.17
C SER A 89 -0.57 7.44 8.08
N VAL A 90 -0.98 8.63 7.62
CA VAL A 90 -0.93 9.84 8.44
C VAL A 90 -1.95 9.81 9.58
N LEU A 91 -3.17 9.31 9.33
CA LEU A 91 -4.18 9.17 10.37
C LEU A 91 -3.70 8.24 11.50
N SER A 92 -3.18 7.06 11.15
CA SER A 92 -2.66 6.09 12.12
C SER A 92 -1.47 6.65 12.92
N ALA A 93 -0.59 7.45 12.29
CA ALA A 93 0.49 8.13 12.98
C ALA A 93 -0.01 9.17 14.01
N VAL A 94 -1.08 9.92 13.68
CA VAL A 94 -1.67 10.93 14.56
C VAL A 94 -2.52 10.28 15.67
N GLU A 95 -3.26 9.21 15.37
CA GLU A 95 -4.01 8.43 16.37
C GLU A 95 -3.08 7.81 17.43
N GLY A 96 -1.84 7.48 17.06
CA GLY A 96 -0.82 7.06 18.02
C GLY A 96 -0.53 8.09 19.11
N LEU A 97 -0.79 9.38 18.87
CA LEU A 97 -0.62 10.45 19.87
C LEU A 97 -1.71 10.40 20.97
N SER A 98 -2.93 9.99 20.62
CA SER A 98 -4.03 9.84 21.59
C SER A 98 -3.76 8.76 22.64
N VAL A 99 -2.87 7.80 22.36
CA VAL A 99 -2.45 6.76 23.32
C VAL A 99 -1.66 7.36 24.49
N VAL A 100 -0.98 8.49 24.28
CA VAL A 100 -0.16 9.17 25.29
C VAL A 100 -0.97 10.22 26.05
N THR A 101 -1.93 10.89 25.41
CA THR A 101 -2.79 11.89 26.06
C THR A 101 -4.17 11.98 25.37
N PRO A 102 -5.26 11.61 26.05
CA PRO A 102 -6.63 11.62 25.47
C PRO A 102 -7.16 13.02 25.10
N ALA A 103 -6.49 14.09 25.53
CA ALA A 103 -6.90 15.47 25.20
C ALA A 103 -6.81 15.78 23.69
N PHE A 104 -6.12 14.94 22.90
CA PHE A 104 -5.95 15.13 21.46
C PHE A 104 -7.05 14.50 20.60
N ASP A 105 -7.99 13.73 21.16
CA ASP A 105 -9.03 13.03 20.38
C ASP A 105 -9.85 13.93 19.43
N PRO A 106 -10.28 15.14 19.82
CA PRO A 106 -10.99 16.04 18.90
C PRO A 106 -10.10 16.64 17.82
N TYR A 107 -8.77 16.64 18.02
CA TYR A 107 -7.79 17.27 17.16
C TYR A 107 -7.12 16.32 16.17
N VAL A 108 -7.30 15.01 16.32
CA VAL A 108 -6.73 13.99 15.41
C VAL A 108 -7.09 14.30 13.96
N VAL A 109 -8.39 14.37 13.64
CA VAL A 109 -8.86 14.61 12.25
C VAL A 109 -8.39 15.97 11.70
N PRO A 110 -8.53 17.10 12.41
CA PRO A 110 -7.99 18.39 11.94
C PRO A 110 -6.48 18.37 11.68
N ILE A 111 -5.70 17.75 12.56
CA ILE A 111 -4.23 17.68 12.42
C ILE A 111 -3.87 16.82 11.20
N THR A 112 -4.51 15.66 11.02
CA THR A 112 -4.31 14.82 9.83
C THR A 112 -4.60 15.58 8.54
N LEU A 113 -5.70 16.33 8.48
CA LEU A 113 -6.05 17.16 7.31
C LEU A 113 -5.00 18.24 7.03
N VAL A 114 -4.50 18.91 8.07
CA VAL A 114 -3.45 19.93 7.93
C VAL A 114 -2.15 19.30 7.43
N ILE A 115 -1.74 18.15 7.99
CA ILE A 115 -0.53 17.44 7.56
C ILE A 115 -0.67 17.02 6.09
N LEU A 116 -1.78 16.41 5.70
CA LEU A 116 -2.02 16.03 4.31
C LEU A 116 -1.99 17.24 3.39
N ALA A 117 -2.69 18.33 3.74
CA ALA A 117 -2.71 19.56 2.95
C ALA A 117 -1.29 20.13 2.74
N VAL A 118 -0.47 20.16 3.79
CA VAL A 118 0.92 20.62 3.71
C VAL A 118 1.77 19.67 2.86
N LEU A 119 1.68 18.36 3.07
CA LEU A 119 2.43 17.37 2.30
C LEU A 119 2.10 17.46 0.80
N PHE A 120 0.81 17.47 0.44
CA PHE A 120 0.38 17.62 -0.95
C PHE A 120 0.72 19.01 -1.53
N ALA A 121 0.65 20.07 -0.72
CA ALA A 121 1.07 21.40 -1.15
C ALA A 121 2.58 21.49 -1.41
N VAL A 122 3.42 20.72 -0.71
CA VAL A 122 4.86 20.66 -0.96
C VAL A 122 5.19 19.76 -2.16
N GLN A 123 4.45 18.67 -2.36
CA GLN A 123 4.63 17.77 -3.51
C GLN A 123 4.44 18.47 -4.86
N ARG A 124 3.68 19.58 -4.93
CA ARG A 124 3.52 20.39 -6.16
C ARG A 124 4.85 20.96 -6.70
N PHE A 125 5.87 21.10 -5.87
CA PHE A 125 7.19 21.64 -6.25
C PHE A 125 8.13 20.56 -6.82
N GLY A 126 7.64 19.34 -7.02
CA GLY A 126 8.35 18.23 -7.62
C GLY A 126 8.69 17.13 -6.62
N THR A 127 8.35 15.89 -6.97
CA THR A 127 8.62 14.68 -6.16
C THR A 127 10.10 14.48 -5.89
N GLY A 128 10.99 14.92 -6.80
CA GLY A 128 12.44 14.84 -6.63
C GLY A 128 12.99 15.66 -5.46
N ARG A 129 12.44 16.86 -5.18
CA ARG A 129 12.88 17.70 -4.05
C ARG A 129 12.40 17.15 -2.71
N VAL A 130 11.25 16.47 -2.70
CA VAL A 130 10.76 15.76 -1.53
C VAL A 130 11.65 14.53 -1.28
N ALA A 131 11.93 13.74 -2.33
CA ALA A 131 12.78 12.56 -2.25
C ALA A 131 14.20 12.86 -1.75
N SER A 132 14.79 14.03 -2.05
CA SER A 132 16.11 14.40 -1.54
C SER A 132 16.16 14.63 -0.02
N VAL A 133 15.04 15.00 0.61
CA VAL A 133 14.95 15.18 2.07
C VAL A 133 14.70 13.83 2.76
N PHE A 134 13.86 12.98 2.16
CA PHE A 134 13.57 11.65 2.70
C PHE A 134 14.68 10.63 2.45
N GLY A 135 15.47 10.78 1.39
CA GLY A 135 16.57 9.87 1.04
C GLY A 135 17.56 9.62 2.19
N PRO A 136 18.11 10.67 2.83
CA PRO A 136 18.98 10.52 4.00
C PRO A 136 18.29 9.92 5.21
N VAL A 137 16.99 10.20 5.41
CA VAL A 137 16.21 9.69 6.56
C VAL A 137 15.91 8.20 6.43
N THR A 138 15.68 7.71 5.21
CA THR A 138 15.42 6.29 4.93
C THR A 138 16.70 5.47 4.74
N GLY A 139 17.80 6.11 4.34
CA GLY A 139 19.10 5.47 4.13
C GLY A 139 20.02 5.43 5.35
N LEU A 140 19.69 6.17 6.42
CA LEU A 140 20.28 6.04 7.76
C LEU A 140 19.65 4.85 8.51
#